data_AF-A0AAN2PCR8-F1
#
_entry.id   AF-A0AAN2PCR8-F1
#
_cell.length_a   1.000
_cell.length_b   1.000
_cell.length_c   1.000
_cell.angle_alpha   90.00
_cell.angle_beta   90.00
_cell.angle_gamma   90.00
#
_symmetry.space_group_name_H-M   'P 1'
#
loop_
_entity.id
_entity.type
_entity.pdbx_description
1 polymer ?
#
loop_
_entity_poly.entity_id
_entity_poly.type
_entity_poly.pdbx_seq_one_letter_code
_entity_poly.pdbx_strand_id
1 'polypeptide(L)'
;MKDRIWESIITFLITGILTFLSSYGITYFIQKSISVVTIGDSTKIEEKQFLHLINISAFEDIKNLRISVPSKITEKQIKSNVPINIKIVKNNIGPTSDSVFDITKIASDSNVELILMTDQPLNAKEVIINNNGNKVDVEYTSELKNPITGQIKSLALNAIMFATLLGLTTYFVTRYQDKRMKKYTDEHEKISSELREESDRMNQGYKQMDQRYKQTEKYLSSLETRLNNSKKRTLLLQAKLNDYRKELNFWRNTIRKIIYQSYESPKGEKKAEQLMEIVSSSLKTYQTNEKQDHDFESLKVLSKMIKDIDED
;
A
#
# COMPACT_ATOMS: atom_id res chain seq x y z
N MET A 1 -5.97 9.88 -0.46
CA MET A 1 -6.24 10.95 0.54
C MET A 1 -7.57 10.71 1.26
N LYS A 2 -8.67 10.39 0.55
CA LYS A 2 -9.96 10.01 1.15
C LYS A 2 -9.86 8.83 2.14
N ASP A 3 -9.11 7.78 1.79
CA ASP A 3 -8.98 6.59 2.66
C ASP A 3 -8.28 6.89 3.99
N ARG A 4 -7.28 7.79 3.98
CA ARG A 4 -6.60 8.24 5.21
C ARG A 4 -7.53 9.04 6.12
N ILE A 5 -8.39 9.89 5.55
CA ILE A 5 -9.38 10.65 6.34
C ILE A 5 -10.39 9.68 6.95
N TRP A 6 -10.82 8.67 6.20
CA TRP A 6 -11.76 7.67 6.66
C TRP A 6 -11.18 6.75 7.75
N GLU A 7 -9.93 6.31 7.60
CA GLU A 7 -9.20 5.56 8.64
C GLU A 7 -9.04 6.38 9.93
N SER A 8 -8.74 7.69 9.82
CA SER A 8 -8.66 8.58 10.99
C SER A 8 -10.00 8.74 11.70
N ILE A 9 -11.09 8.89 10.95
CA ILE A 9 -12.45 9.02 11.52
C ILE A 9 -12.86 7.73 12.25
N ILE A 10 -12.60 6.57 11.64
CA ILE A 10 -12.88 5.27 12.25
C ILE A 10 -12.05 5.08 13.52
N THR A 11 -10.77 5.46 13.49
CA THR A 11 -9.87 5.37 14.66
C THR A 11 -10.37 6.26 15.80
N PHE A 12 -10.82 7.48 15.50
CA PHE A 12 -11.37 8.39 16.49
C PHE A 12 -12.67 7.86 17.10
N LEU A 13 -13.58 7.32 16.28
CA LEU A 13 -14.83 6.71 16.74
C LEU A 13 -14.57 5.50 17.64
N ILE A 14 -13.68 4.59 17.23
CA ILE A 14 -13.33 3.41 18.03
C ILE A 14 -12.74 3.85 19.37
N THR A 15 -11.80 4.79 19.36
CA THR A 15 -11.16 5.30 20.58
C THR A 15 -12.18 5.96 21.52
N GLY A 16 -13.10 6.76 20.96
CA GLY A 16 -14.18 7.39 21.72
C GLY A 16 -15.12 6.37 22.37
N ILE A 17 -15.56 5.36 21.61
CA ILE A 17 -16.43 4.29 22.12
C ILE A 17 -15.71 3.49 23.21
N LEU A 18 -14.45 3.11 22.99
CA LEU A 18 -13.67 2.37 23.98
C LEU A 18 -13.49 3.17 25.26
N THR A 19 -13.19 4.46 25.14
CA THR A 19 -13.07 5.37 26.30
C THR A 19 -14.39 5.44 27.06
N PHE A 20 -15.51 5.64 26.36
CA PHE A 20 -16.83 5.71 26.97
C PHE A 20 -17.16 4.42 27.72
N LEU A 21 -16.98 3.26 27.09
CA LEU A 21 -17.24 1.96 27.70
C LEU A 21 -16.33 1.70 28.90
N SER A 22 -15.05 2.11 28.82
CA SER A 22 -14.09 1.95 29.92
C SER A 22 -14.48 2.81 31.12
N SER A 23 -14.79 4.08 30.87
CA SER A 23 -15.22 5.02 31.92
C SER A 23 -16.53 4.59 32.55
N TYR A 24 -17.52 4.22 31.73
CA TYR A 24 -18.80 3.71 32.20
C TYR A 24 -18.63 2.42 33.02
N GLY A 25 -17.83 1.47 32.53
CA GLY A 25 -17.55 0.22 33.23
C GLY A 25 -16.90 0.46 34.59
N ILE A 26 -15.88 1.32 34.67
CA ILE A 26 -15.20 1.65 35.92
C ILE A 26 -16.18 2.29 36.92
N THR A 27 -16.94 3.30 36.51
CA THR A 27 -17.96 3.93 37.35
C THR A 27 -19.00 2.91 37.82
N TYR A 28 -19.49 2.07 36.91
CA TYR A 28 -20.51 1.08 37.21
C TYR A 28 -20.02 -0.02 38.16
N PHE A 29 -18.81 -0.56 37.98
CA PHE A 29 -18.30 -1.65 38.80
C PHE A 29 -17.69 -1.20 40.13
N ILE A 30 -17.05 -0.03 40.17
CA ILE A 30 -16.36 0.46 41.38
C ILE A 30 -17.30 1.25 42.29
N GLN A 31 -18.10 2.18 41.74
CA GLN A 31 -18.91 3.09 42.57
C GLN A 31 -20.28 2.53 42.95
N LYS A 32 -20.88 1.64 42.14
CA LYS A 32 -22.22 1.08 42.45
C LYS A 32 -22.27 0.26 43.74
N SER A 33 -21.13 -0.24 44.24
CA SER A 33 -21.13 -1.14 45.41
C SER A 33 -20.88 -0.43 46.75
N ILE A 34 -20.69 0.89 46.76
CA ILE A 34 -20.33 1.65 47.96
C ILE A 34 -21.42 2.67 48.25
N SER A 35 -22.25 2.39 49.26
CA SER A 35 -23.24 3.34 49.77
C SER A 35 -22.55 4.50 50.48
N VAL A 36 -23.08 5.71 50.38
CA VAL A 36 -22.45 6.91 50.95
C VAL A 36 -23.36 7.51 52.00
N VAL A 37 -22.82 7.77 53.19
CA VAL A 37 -23.52 8.56 54.21
C VAL A 37 -22.81 9.90 54.37
N THR A 38 -23.53 10.97 54.03
CA THR A 38 -23.05 12.33 54.14
C THR A 38 -23.61 12.97 55.41
N ILE A 39 -22.73 13.44 56.28
CA ILE A 39 -23.09 14.11 57.53
C ILE A 39 -22.90 15.63 57.35
N GLY A 40 -23.99 16.37 57.48
CA GLY A 40 -24.04 17.84 57.40
C GLY A 40 -23.60 18.51 58.69
N ASP A 41 -23.22 19.78 58.63
CA ASP A 41 -23.00 20.58 59.84
C ASP A 41 -24.33 21.02 60.46
N SER A 42 -24.32 21.32 61.77
CA SER A 42 -25.52 21.80 62.45
C SER A 42 -25.95 23.20 61.99
N THR A 43 -27.21 23.32 61.55
CA THR A 43 -27.84 24.59 61.18
C THR A 43 -28.74 25.07 62.30
N LYS A 44 -28.55 26.30 62.78
CA LYS A 44 -29.39 26.90 63.83
C LYS A 44 -30.75 27.31 63.26
N ILE A 45 -31.86 26.85 63.86
CA ILE A 45 -33.22 27.36 63.57
C ILE A 45 -33.60 28.45 64.57
N GLU A 46 -33.46 28.15 65.87
CA GLU A 46 -33.86 29.02 66.98
C GLU A 46 -32.76 29.07 68.06
N GLU A 47 -32.94 29.88 69.11
CA GLU A 47 -31.92 30.08 70.16
C GLU A 47 -31.44 28.80 70.85
N LYS A 48 -32.23 27.71 70.83
CA LYS A 48 -31.91 26.40 71.42
C LYS A 48 -32.35 25.21 70.55
N GLN A 49 -32.40 25.40 69.23
CA GLN A 49 -32.74 24.32 68.30
C GLN A 49 -31.83 24.35 67.09
N PHE A 50 -31.15 23.22 66.87
CA PHE A 50 -30.24 22.97 65.77
C PHE A 50 -30.72 21.79 64.96
N LEU A 51 -30.60 21.88 63.64
CA LEU A 51 -30.81 20.78 62.71
C LEU A 51 -29.49 20.18 62.33
N HIS A 52 -29.43 18.86 62.33
CA HIS A 52 -28.30 18.12 61.81
C HIS A 52 -28.82 17.14 60.75
N LEU A 53 -28.28 17.26 59.54
CA LEU A 53 -28.71 16.50 58.37
C LEU A 53 -27.77 15.31 58.17
N ILE A 54 -28.34 14.12 58.02
CA ILE A 54 -27.60 12.91 57.64
C ILE A 54 -28.27 12.35 56.39
N ASN A 55 -27.57 12.44 55.26
CA ASN A 55 -28.03 11.93 53.98
C ASN A 55 -27.42 10.56 53.73
N ILE A 56 -28.24 9.56 53.45
CA ILE A 56 -27.83 8.19 53.20
C ILE A 56 -28.22 7.85 51.77
N SER A 57 -27.22 7.70 50.90
CA SER A 57 -27.39 7.21 49.52
C SER A 57 -27.03 5.73 49.49
N ALA A 58 -28.04 4.88 49.46
CA ALA A 58 -27.88 3.43 49.47
C ALA A 58 -27.89 2.88 48.04
N PHE A 59 -26.76 2.31 47.59
CA PHE A 59 -26.67 1.59 46.31
C PHE A 59 -26.84 0.07 46.48
N GLU A 60 -26.63 -0.44 47.69
CA GLU A 60 -26.94 -1.82 48.10
C GLU A 60 -27.84 -1.78 49.36
N ASP A 61 -28.51 -2.89 49.67
CA ASP A 61 -29.31 -3.03 50.90
C ASP A 61 -28.41 -2.84 52.14
N ILE A 62 -28.60 -1.75 52.88
CA ILE A 62 -27.88 -1.50 54.14
C ILE A 62 -28.68 -2.12 55.29
N LYS A 63 -28.06 -3.02 56.06
CA LYS A 63 -28.71 -3.70 57.19
C LYS A 63 -28.08 -3.27 58.51
N ASN A 64 -28.91 -2.95 59.50
CA ASN A 64 -28.47 -2.63 60.86
C ASN A 64 -27.39 -1.53 60.91
N LEU A 65 -27.64 -0.42 60.20
CA LEU A 65 -26.76 0.74 60.24
C LEU A 65 -26.88 1.41 61.61
N ARG A 66 -25.75 1.54 62.32
CA ARG A 66 -25.71 2.13 63.65
C ARG A 66 -25.11 3.52 63.59
N ILE A 67 -25.82 4.51 64.12
CA ILE A 67 -25.38 5.90 64.15
C ILE A 67 -25.32 6.33 65.61
N SER A 68 -24.16 6.86 66.02
CA SER A 68 -23.89 7.37 67.36
C SER A 68 -23.73 8.88 67.30
N VAL A 69 -24.46 9.57 68.17
CA VAL A 69 -24.48 11.04 68.21
C VAL A 69 -24.20 11.49 69.65
N PRO A 70 -23.29 12.46 69.88
CA PRO A 70 -22.88 12.91 71.21
C PRO A 70 -23.90 13.87 71.85
N SER A 71 -25.19 13.52 71.80
CA SER A 71 -26.27 14.26 72.43
C SER A 71 -27.44 13.33 72.76
N LYS A 72 -28.27 13.71 73.73
CA LYS A 72 -29.48 12.98 74.10
C LYS A 72 -30.62 13.32 73.13
N ILE A 73 -30.91 12.39 72.24
CA ILE A 73 -31.92 12.51 71.19
C ILE A 73 -33.03 11.50 71.49
N THR A 74 -34.27 11.97 71.38
CA THR A 74 -35.48 11.14 71.48
C THR A 74 -36.02 10.76 70.11
N GLU A 75 -36.84 9.72 70.02
CA GLU A 75 -37.42 9.26 68.74
C GLU A 75 -38.20 10.36 68.00
N LYS A 76 -38.79 11.31 68.74
CA LYS A 76 -39.55 12.43 68.15
C LYS A 76 -38.67 13.46 67.43
N GLN A 77 -37.40 13.56 67.84
CA GLN A 77 -36.41 14.48 67.30
C GLN A 77 -35.71 13.95 66.06
N ILE A 78 -35.97 12.69 65.69
CA ILE A 78 -35.47 12.08 64.47
C ILE A 78 -36.60 12.10 63.44
N LYS A 79 -36.40 12.80 62.33
CA LYS A 79 -37.31 12.80 61.19
C LYS A 79 -36.61 12.16 60.01
N SER A 80 -37.40 11.47 59.18
CA SER A 80 -36.91 10.94 57.91
C SER A 80 -37.87 11.31 56.79
N ASN A 81 -37.33 11.53 55.60
CA ASN A 81 -38.10 11.72 54.38
C ASN A 81 -38.80 10.42 53.90
N VAL A 82 -38.34 9.25 54.34
CA VAL A 82 -38.84 7.93 53.94
C VAL A 82 -39.23 7.12 55.19
N PRO A 83 -40.29 6.29 55.16
CA PRO A 83 -40.64 5.42 56.28
C PRO A 83 -39.56 4.36 56.51
N ILE A 84 -38.74 4.55 57.55
CA ILE A 84 -37.68 3.61 57.96
C ILE A 84 -37.80 3.25 59.45
N ASN A 85 -37.38 2.04 59.79
CA ASN A 85 -37.45 1.53 61.17
C ASN A 85 -36.18 1.92 61.93
N ILE A 86 -36.28 3.00 62.71
CA ILE A 86 -35.23 3.54 63.57
C ILE A 86 -35.51 3.12 65.01
N LYS A 87 -34.55 2.47 65.66
CA LYS A 87 -34.66 2.04 67.06
C LYS A 87 -33.55 2.70 67.89
N ILE A 88 -33.92 3.37 68.98
CA ILE A 88 -32.92 3.91 69.92
C ILE A 88 -32.43 2.78 70.83
N VAL A 89 -31.11 2.59 70.87
CA VAL A 89 -30.44 1.57 71.67
C VAL A 89 -30.26 2.10 73.09
N LYS A 90 -31.05 1.57 74.04
CA LYS A 90 -31.06 2.05 75.44
C LYS A 90 -29.86 1.57 76.28
N ASN A 91 -29.26 0.43 75.91
CA ASN A 91 -28.16 -0.21 76.65
C ASN A 91 -26.88 -0.23 75.80
N ASN A 92 -26.38 0.94 75.44
CA ASN A 92 -25.13 1.05 74.69
C ASN A 92 -23.91 1.09 75.64
N ILE A 93 -22.81 0.49 75.24
CA ILE A 93 -21.51 0.61 75.93
C ILE A 93 -20.87 1.90 75.40
N GLY A 94 -21.17 3.03 76.04
CA GLY A 94 -20.69 4.36 75.64
C GLY A 94 -20.98 5.41 76.72
N PRO A 95 -20.55 6.66 76.51
CA PRO A 95 -20.87 7.77 77.42
C PRO A 95 -22.38 7.90 77.60
N THR A 96 -22.85 8.14 78.82
CA THR A 96 -24.29 8.29 79.15
C THR A 96 -24.94 9.54 78.53
N SER A 97 -24.14 10.41 77.92
CA SER A 97 -24.57 11.58 77.15
C SER A 97 -24.97 11.24 75.70
N ASP A 98 -24.55 10.09 75.18
CA ASP A 98 -24.61 9.81 73.76
C ASP A 98 -25.86 9.00 73.43
N SER A 99 -26.47 9.31 72.29
CA SER A 99 -27.58 8.53 71.75
C SER A 99 -27.11 7.69 70.60
N VAL A 100 -27.46 6.41 70.65
CA VAL A 100 -27.21 5.47 69.56
C VAL A 100 -28.54 4.99 69.01
N PHE A 101 -28.67 5.04 67.69
CA PHE A 101 -29.83 4.50 67.00
C PHE A 101 -29.43 3.57 65.87
N ASP A 102 -30.21 2.49 65.74
CA ASP A 102 -30.03 1.45 64.75
C ASP A 102 -31.15 1.55 63.70
N ILE A 103 -30.76 1.60 62.43
CA ILE A 103 -31.66 1.56 61.28
C ILE A 103 -31.66 0.13 60.75
N THR A 104 -32.81 -0.53 60.84
CA THR A 104 -32.92 -1.97 60.58
C THR A 104 -32.57 -2.32 59.13
N LYS A 105 -33.15 -1.59 58.18
CA LYS A 105 -32.93 -1.77 56.75
C LYS A 105 -33.13 -0.46 56.00
N ILE A 106 -32.22 -0.18 55.08
CA ILE A 106 -32.37 0.81 54.02
C ILE A 106 -32.29 0.03 52.70
N ALA A 107 -33.27 0.23 51.82
CA ALA A 107 -33.34 -0.48 50.56
C ALA A 107 -32.26 0.00 49.58
N SER A 108 -31.78 -0.87 48.69
CA SER A 108 -30.92 -0.48 47.58
C SER A 108 -31.58 0.56 46.68
N ASP A 109 -30.76 1.35 46.00
CA ASP A 109 -31.16 2.43 45.08
C ASP A 109 -32.10 3.47 45.73
N SER A 110 -31.85 3.80 47.00
CA SER A 110 -32.68 4.76 47.76
C SER A 110 -31.85 5.86 48.41
N ASN A 111 -32.46 7.05 48.53
CA ASN A 111 -31.88 8.20 49.21
C ASN A 111 -32.74 8.52 50.45
N VAL A 112 -32.15 8.34 51.62
CA VAL A 112 -32.81 8.61 52.90
C VAL A 112 -32.15 9.83 53.53
N GLU A 113 -32.94 10.86 53.77
CA GLU A 113 -32.54 12.03 54.52
C GLU A 113 -33.05 11.88 55.95
N LEU A 114 -32.14 11.98 56.91
CA LEU A 114 -32.42 12.00 58.33
C LEU A 114 -32.15 13.40 58.86
N ILE A 115 -33.14 13.95 59.55
CA ILE A 115 -33.06 15.23 60.21
C ILE A 115 -33.07 14.97 61.72
N LEU A 116 -31.98 15.32 62.38
CA LEU A 116 -31.85 15.27 63.83
C LEU A 116 -32.05 16.68 64.40
N MET A 117 -32.99 16.82 65.32
CA MET A 117 -33.25 18.06 66.04
C MET A 117 -32.57 18.02 67.41
N THR A 118 -31.55 18.85 67.61
CA THR A 118 -30.78 18.93 68.87
C THR A 118 -30.89 20.29 69.53
N ASP A 119 -30.65 20.33 70.83
CA ASP A 119 -30.62 21.54 71.66
C ASP A 119 -29.26 22.25 71.62
N GLN A 120 -28.21 21.53 71.24
CA GLN A 120 -26.84 22.01 71.09
C GLN A 120 -26.33 21.78 69.66
N PRO A 121 -25.40 22.63 69.18
CA PRO A 121 -24.74 22.39 67.89
C PRO A 121 -23.90 21.11 67.97
N LEU A 122 -24.03 20.25 66.96
CA LEU A 122 -23.23 19.05 66.81
C LEU A 122 -22.12 19.28 65.79
N ASN A 123 -20.92 18.82 66.10
CA ASN A 123 -19.86 18.71 65.12
C ASN A 123 -20.11 17.45 64.28
N ALA A 124 -20.13 17.61 62.95
CA ALA A 124 -20.33 16.49 62.02
C ALA A 124 -19.36 15.33 62.30
N LYS A 125 -18.10 15.62 62.68
CA LYS A 125 -17.07 14.60 62.94
C LYS A 125 -17.27 13.79 64.22
N GLU A 126 -18.11 14.26 65.12
CA GLU A 126 -18.42 13.55 66.36
C GLU A 126 -19.58 12.55 66.17
N VAL A 127 -20.30 12.63 65.04
CA VAL A 127 -21.29 11.63 64.65
C VAL A 127 -20.57 10.43 64.05
N ILE A 128 -20.63 9.30 64.74
CA ILE A 128 -19.94 8.08 64.34
C ILE A 128 -20.92 7.12 63.69
N ILE A 129 -20.61 6.70 62.47
CA ILE A 129 -21.36 5.66 61.76
C ILE A 129 -20.60 4.35 61.87
N ASN A 130 -21.27 3.34 62.41
CA ASN A 130 -20.76 1.98 62.44
C ASN A 130 -21.43 1.18 61.33
N ASN A 131 -20.60 0.81 60.35
CA ASN A 131 -21.03 0.17 59.12
C ASN A 131 -21.52 -1.26 59.32
N ASN A 132 -21.18 -1.93 60.43
CA ASN A 132 -21.69 -3.26 60.80
C ASN A 132 -21.65 -4.30 59.66
N GLY A 133 -20.57 -4.31 58.86
CA GLY A 133 -20.37 -5.21 57.72
C GLY A 133 -20.93 -4.71 56.38
N ASN A 134 -21.63 -3.57 56.35
CA ASN A 134 -22.06 -2.93 55.10
C ASN A 134 -20.90 -2.17 54.43
N LYS A 135 -20.92 -2.08 53.09
CA LYS A 135 -20.01 -1.23 52.31
C LYS A 135 -20.53 0.21 52.31
N VAL A 136 -20.18 0.95 53.36
CA VAL A 136 -20.59 2.34 53.54
C VAL A 136 -19.35 3.23 53.65
N ASP A 137 -19.28 4.26 52.82
CA ASP A 137 -18.33 5.36 52.96
C ASP A 137 -18.99 6.53 53.68
N VAL A 138 -18.25 7.19 54.56
CA VAL A 138 -18.78 8.28 55.40
C VAL A 138 -18.10 9.57 54.99
N GLU A 139 -18.89 10.51 54.50
CA GLU A 139 -18.42 11.82 54.05
C GLU A 139 -18.92 12.92 54.98
N TYR A 140 -18.02 13.75 55.51
CA TYR A 140 -18.41 14.90 56.31
C TYR A 140 -18.44 16.15 55.44
N THR A 141 -19.53 16.91 55.52
CA THR A 141 -19.69 18.14 54.72
C THR A 141 -18.66 19.20 55.12
N SER A 142 -18.25 19.23 56.39
CA SER A 142 -17.13 20.06 56.88
C SER A 142 -15.76 19.64 56.34
N GLU A 143 -15.64 18.43 55.80
CA GLU A 143 -14.45 17.93 55.12
C GLU A 143 -14.55 18.00 53.60
N LEU A 144 -15.54 18.73 53.05
CA LEU A 144 -15.64 18.98 51.60
C LEU A 144 -14.25 19.31 51.07
N LYS A 145 -13.63 18.27 50.46
CA LYS A 145 -12.28 18.34 49.92
C LYS A 145 -12.26 19.57 49.06
N ASN A 146 -11.19 20.37 49.18
CA ASN A 146 -10.99 21.50 48.28
C ASN A 146 -11.40 21.05 46.87
N PRO A 147 -12.44 21.61 46.25
CA PRO A 147 -13.05 21.05 45.05
C PRO A 147 -12.01 20.82 43.94
N ILE A 148 -10.94 21.61 43.99
CA ILE A 148 -9.75 21.49 43.15
C ILE A 148 -9.01 20.15 43.34
N THR A 149 -8.81 19.64 44.56
CA THR A 149 -8.06 18.38 44.78
C THR A 149 -8.82 17.16 44.30
N GLY A 150 -10.15 17.14 44.48
CA GLY A 150 -11.03 16.12 43.91
C GLY A 150 -11.00 16.14 42.38
N GLN A 151 -11.08 17.34 41.80
CA GLN A 151 -10.97 17.53 40.34
C GLN A 151 -9.59 17.09 39.82
N ILE A 152 -8.49 17.49 40.45
CA ILE A 152 -7.13 17.10 40.05
C ILE A 152 -6.97 15.58 40.09
N LYS A 153 -7.45 14.89 41.15
CA LYS A 153 -7.38 13.43 41.23
C LYS A 153 -8.16 12.77 40.09
N SER A 154 -9.37 13.26 39.80
CA SER A 154 -10.18 12.75 38.69
C SER A 154 -9.53 13.01 37.32
N LEU A 155 -8.94 14.20 37.12
CA LEU A 155 -8.23 14.57 35.91
C LEU A 155 -6.98 13.72 35.70
N ALA A 156 -6.20 13.49 36.76
CA ALA A 156 -5.01 12.64 36.71
C ALA A 156 -5.38 11.19 36.36
N LEU A 157 -6.43 10.65 36.99
CA LEU A 157 -6.89 9.28 36.73
C LEU A 157 -7.43 9.13 35.30
N ASN A 158 -8.21 10.12 34.84
CA ASN A 158 -8.67 10.18 33.46
C ASN A 158 -7.50 10.32 32.49
N ALA A 159 -6.50 11.17 32.75
CA ALA A 159 -5.34 11.34 31.90
C ALA A 159 -4.54 10.04 31.75
N ILE A 160 -4.33 9.29 32.83
CA ILE A 160 -3.66 7.98 32.80
C ILE A 160 -4.46 6.98 31.98
N MET A 161 -5.79 6.95 32.17
CA MET A 161 -6.68 6.09 31.40
C MET A 161 -6.65 6.44 29.90
N PHE A 162 -6.72 7.73 29.56
CA PHE A 162 -6.59 8.20 28.18
C PHE A 162 -5.23 7.86 27.59
N ALA A 163 -4.14 8.04 28.33
CA ALA A 163 -2.79 7.74 27.85
C ALA A 163 -2.60 6.24 27.60
N THR A 164 -3.10 5.38 28.47
CA THR A 164 -3.03 3.91 28.29
C THR A 164 -3.88 3.45 27.11
N LEU A 165 -5.09 4.00 26.97
CA LEU A 165 -6.01 3.65 25.89
C LEU A 165 -5.47 4.13 24.53
N LEU A 166 -5.00 5.38 24.46
CA LEU A 166 -4.34 5.93 23.27
C LEU A 166 -3.04 5.19 22.93
N GLY A 167 -2.27 4.80 23.95
CA GLY A 167 -1.05 4.02 23.76
C GLY A 167 -1.35 2.66 23.13
N LEU A 168 -2.37 1.95 23.62
CA LEU A 168 -2.81 0.67 23.07
C LEU A 168 -3.34 0.82 21.64
N THR A 169 -4.24 1.78 21.39
CA THR A 169 -4.78 2.01 20.05
C THR A 169 -3.68 2.37 19.05
N THR A 170 -2.78 3.28 19.42
CA THR A 170 -1.65 3.67 18.58
C THR A 170 -0.74 2.48 18.30
N TYR A 171 -0.43 1.67 19.31
CA TYR A 171 0.38 0.46 19.13
C TYR A 171 -0.23 -0.52 18.11
N PHE A 172 -1.53 -0.81 18.22
CA PHE A 172 -2.21 -1.72 17.29
C PHE A 172 -2.32 -1.14 15.88
N VAL A 173 -2.63 0.15 15.74
CA VAL A 173 -2.71 0.84 14.44
C VAL A 173 -1.36 0.83 13.75
N THR A 174 -0.28 1.21 14.44
CA THR A 174 1.07 1.22 13.88
C THR A 174 1.49 -0.19 13.44
N ARG A 175 1.23 -1.21 14.27
CA ARG A 175 1.56 -2.60 13.92
C ARG A 175 0.78 -3.11 12.70
N TYR A 176 -0.47 -2.68 12.53
CA TYR A 176 -1.25 -3.02 11.34
C TYR A 176 -0.73 -2.32 10.09
N GLN A 177 -0.40 -1.03 10.20
CA GLN A 177 0.17 -0.23 9.12
C GLN A 177 1.54 -0.77 8.67
N ASP A 178 2.42 -1.13 9.61
CA ASP A 178 3.74 -1.71 9.30
C ASP A 178 3.63 -3.00 8.49
N LYS A 179 2.67 -3.88 8.84
CA LYS A 179 2.41 -5.10 8.08
C LYS A 179 1.93 -4.83 6.66
N ARG A 180 1.04 -3.84 6.48
CA ARG A 180 0.60 -3.43 5.13
C ARG A 180 1.76 -2.83 4.35
N MET A 181 2.56 -1.96 4.97
CA MET A 181 3.69 -1.31 4.31
C MET A 181 4.72 -2.34 3.84
N LYS A 182 5.08 -3.31 4.69
CA LYS A 182 5.99 -4.41 4.28
C LYS A 182 5.47 -5.16 3.06
N LYS A 183 4.18 -5.51 3.01
CA LYS A 183 3.59 -6.16 1.83
C LYS A 183 3.70 -5.30 0.57
N TYR A 184 3.40 -4.00 0.67
CA TYR A 184 3.54 -3.09 -0.46
C TYR A 184 5.00 -2.97 -0.92
N THR A 185 5.96 -2.92 0.02
CA THR A 185 7.38 -2.87 -0.32
C THR A 185 7.83 -4.17 -1.00
N ASP A 186 7.43 -5.33 -0.48
CA ASP A 186 7.78 -6.63 -1.06
C ASP A 186 7.18 -6.80 -2.47
N GLU A 187 5.93 -6.36 -2.69
CA GLU A 187 5.29 -6.35 -4.01
C GLU A 187 6.00 -5.38 -4.97
N HIS A 188 6.34 -4.17 -4.51
CA HIS A 188 7.09 -3.22 -5.32
C HIS A 188 8.49 -3.72 -5.68
N GLU A 189 9.17 -4.39 -4.75
CA GLU A 189 10.48 -4.98 -5.00
C GLU A 189 10.40 -6.07 -6.08
N LYS A 190 9.39 -6.95 -6.01
CA LYS A 190 9.14 -7.96 -7.05
C LYS A 190 8.84 -7.34 -8.42
N ILE A 191 7.95 -6.35 -8.47
CA ILE A 191 7.64 -5.66 -9.73
C ILE A 191 8.90 -4.98 -10.28
N SER A 192 9.71 -4.37 -9.40
CA SER A 192 10.94 -3.71 -9.82
C SER A 192 12.00 -4.68 -10.34
N SER A 193 12.08 -5.89 -9.78
CA SER A 193 13.01 -6.92 -10.25
C SER A 193 12.56 -7.52 -11.58
N GLU A 194 11.26 -7.78 -11.75
CA GLU A 194 10.67 -8.20 -13.03
C GLU A 194 10.90 -7.17 -14.14
N LEU A 195 10.65 -5.89 -13.86
CA LEU A 195 10.90 -4.80 -14.81
C LEU A 195 12.38 -4.66 -15.18
N ARG A 196 13.30 -4.89 -14.22
CA ARG A 196 14.74 -4.90 -14.50
C ARG A 196 15.12 -6.06 -15.41
N GLU A 197 14.61 -7.25 -15.15
CA GLU A 197 14.87 -8.43 -15.98
C GLU A 197 14.32 -8.25 -17.40
N GLU A 198 13.10 -7.71 -17.53
CA GLU A 198 12.51 -7.40 -18.83
C GLU A 198 13.31 -6.33 -19.59
N SER A 199 13.76 -5.28 -18.89
CA SER A 199 14.63 -4.25 -19.46
C SER A 199 15.95 -4.81 -19.96
N ASP A 200 16.57 -5.72 -19.20
CA ASP A 200 17.82 -6.38 -19.59
C ASP A 200 17.62 -7.30 -20.80
N ARG A 201 16.51 -8.07 -20.85
CA ARG A 201 16.15 -8.89 -22.02
C ARG A 201 15.95 -8.03 -23.27
N MET A 202 15.24 -6.90 -23.13
CA MET A 202 15.02 -5.96 -24.22
C MET A 202 16.34 -5.35 -24.71
N ASN A 203 17.23 -4.94 -23.81
CA ASN A 203 18.56 -4.43 -24.15
C ASN A 203 19.42 -5.47 -24.87
N GLN A 204 19.36 -6.73 -24.45
CA GLN A 204 20.03 -7.83 -25.16
C GLN A 204 19.45 -8.03 -26.57
N GLY A 205 18.12 -7.97 -26.69
CA GLY A 205 17.42 -8.01 -27.98
C GLY A 205 17.88 -6.91 -28.94
N TYR A 206 17.99 -5.67 -28.46
CA TYR A 206 18.51 -4.55 -29.25
C TYR A 206 19.94 -4.77 -29.72
N LYS A 207 20.84 -5.28 -28.86
CA LYS A 207 22.22 -5.59 -29.24
C LYS A 207 22.29 -6.66 -30.33
N GLN A 208 21.47 -7.71 -30.24
CA GLN A 208 21.41 -8.74 -31.27
C GLN A 208 20.86 -8.20 -32.59
N MET A 209 19.85 -7.31 -32.52
CA MET A 209 19.28 -6.69 -33.70
C MET A 209 20.28 -5.77 -34.42
N ASP A 210 21.04 -4.95 -33.68
CA ASP A 210 22.11 -4.11 -34.22
C ASP A 210 23.21 -4.94 -34.91
N GLN A 211 23.59 -6.08 -34.32
CA GLN A 211 24.55 -7.01 -34.95
C GLN A 211 24.01 -7.59 -36.26
N ARG A 212 22.74 -8.01 -36.30
CA ARG A 212 22.10 -8.53 -37.52
C ARG A 212 21.99 -7.45 -38.59
N TYR A 213 21.69 -6.22 -38.21
CA TYR A 213 21.63 -5.08 -39.13
C TYR A 213 22.98 -4.85 -39.79
N LYS A 214 24.06 -4.77 -39.00
CA LYS A 214 25.44 -4.62 -39.51
C LYS A 214 25.88 -5.78 -40.40
N GLN A 215 25.47 -7.00 -40.09
CA GLN A 215 25.75 -8.16 -40.95
C GLN A 215 25.00 -8.06 -42.28
N THR A 216 23.73 -7.65 -42.25
CA THR A 216 22.91 -7.47 -43.45
C THR A 216 23.46 -6.36 -44.34
N GLU A 217 23.89 -5.23 -43.78
CA GLU A 217 24.52 -4.13 -44.51
C GLU A 217 25.84 -4.56 -45.20
N LYS A 218 26.68 -5.33 -44.50
CA LYS A 218 27.88 -5.94 -45.11
C LYS A 218 27.55 -6.90 -46.24
N TYR A 219 26.48 -7.68 -46.08
CA TYR A 219 26.04 -8.59 -47.13
C TYR A 219 25.55 -7.83 -48.36
N LEU A 220 24.72 -6.79 -48.19
CA LEU A 220 24.21 -5.95 -49.27
C LEU A 220 25.33 -5.25 -50.04
N SER A 221 26.29 -4.62 -49.35
CA SER A 221 27.45 -3.98 -49.99
C SER A 221 28.33 -4.98 -50.76
N SER A 222 28.48 -6.21 -50.23
CA SER A 222 29.20 -7.28 -50.94
C SER A 222 28.47 -7.75 -52.20
N LEU A 223 27.13 -7.80 -52.17
CA LEU A 223 26.30 -8.14 -53.33
C LEU A 223 26.40 -7.06 -54.40
N GLU A 224 26.31 -5.79 -54.02
CA GLU A 224 26.45 -4.66 -54.94
C GLU A 224 27.81 -4.70 -55.66
N THR A 225 28.88 -4.96 -54.90
CA THR A 225 30.23 -5.11 -55.46
C THR A 225 30.32 -6.27 -56.45
N ARG A 226 29.73 -7.43 -56.12
CA ARG A 226 29.68 -8.60 -57.02
C ARG A 226 28.90 -8.31 -58.30
N LEU A 227 27.76 -7.64 -58.19
CA LEU A 227 26.91 -7.28 -59.31
C LEU A 227 27.63 -6.30 -60.24
N ASN A 228 28.29 -5.29 -59.69
CA ASN A 228 29.10 -4.34 -60.45
C ASN A 228 30.27 -5.03 -61.18
N ASN A 229 30.99 -5.92 -60.49
CA ASN A 229 32.07 -6.69 -61.10
C ASN A 229 31.57 -7.63 -62.21
N SER A 230 30.40 -8.24 -62.03
CA SER A 230 29.75 -9.03 -63.07
C SER A 230 29.42 -8.19 -64.30
N LYS A 231 28.77 -7.02 -64.10
CA LYS A 231 28.47 -6.06 -65.19
C LYS A 231 29.73 -5.63 -65.94
N LYS A 232 30.81 -5.28 -65.21
CA LYS A 232 32.10 -4.92 -65.80
C LYS A 232 32.69 -6.06 -66.64
N ARG A 233 32.64 -7.30 -66.13
CA ARG A 233 33.12 -8.48 -66.86
C ARG A 233 32.34 -8.68 -68.16
N THR A 234 31.02 -8.56 -68.11
CA THR A 234 30.16 -8.68 -69.30
C THR A 234 30.49 -7.61 -70.33
N LEU A 235 30.65 -6.34 -69.90
CA LEU A 235 31.04 -5.24 -70.80
C LEU A 235 32.43 -5.48 -71.43
N LEU A 236 33.41 -5.93 -70.66
CA LEU A 236 34.74 -6.26 -71.16
C LEU A 236 34.71 -7.40 -72.18
N LEU A 237 33.88 -8.42 -71.96
CA LEU A 237 33.69 -9.52 -72.91
C LEU A 237 33.05 -9.01 -74.20
N GLN A 238 32.02 -8.17 -74.10
CA GLN A 238 31.38 -7.55 -75.27
C GLN A 238 32.37 -6.67 -76.06
N ALA A 239 33.21 -5.90 -75.38
CA ALA A 239 34.26 -5.11 -76.02
C ALA A 239 35.27 -5.99 -76.76
N LYS A 240 35.77 -7.06 -76.12
CA LYS A 240 36.66 -8.04 -76.76
C LYS A 240 36.03 -8.71 -77.98
N LEU A 241 34.77 -9.11 -77.88
CA LEU A 241 34.04 -9.70 -79.02
C LEU A 241 33.90 -8.71 -80.18
N ASN A 242 33.70 -7.41 -79.88
CA ASN A 242 33.66 -6.38 -80.90
C ASN A 242 35.02 -6.17 -81.57
N ASP A 243 36.11 -6.19 -80.80
CA ASP A 243 37.47 -6.09 -81.36
C ASP A 243 37.80 -7.31 -82.22
N TYR A 244 37.48 -8.52 -81.77
CA TYR A 244 37.60 -9.72 -82.59
C TYR A 244 36.77 -9.65 -83.87
N ARG A 245 35.55 -9.08 -83.81
CA ARG A 245 34.73 -8.84 -85.01
C ARG A 245 35.39 -7.87 -85.98
N LYS A 246 36.00 -6.79 -85.48
CA LYS A 246 36.76 -5.83 -86.32
C LYS A 246 37.99 -6.48 -86.93
N GLU A 247 38.76 -7.23 -86.16
CA GLU A 247 39.93 -7.97 -86.64
C GLU A 247 39.53 -9.01 -87.70
N LEU A 248 38.47 -9.78 -87.46
CA LEU A 248 37.93 -10.72 -88.44
C LEU A 248 37.51 -10.02 -89.73
N ASN A 249 36.83 -8.86 -89.64
CA ASN A 249 36.48 -8.08 -90.81
C ASN A 249 37.71 -7.50 -91.53
N PHE A 250 38.71 -7.05 -90.79
CA PHE A 250 39.99 -6.60 -91.33
C PHE A 250 40.68 -7.74 -92.08
N TRP A 251 40.87 -8.89 -91.45
CA TRP A 251 41.48 -10.07 -92.08
C TRP A 251 40.69 -10.55 -93.28
N ARG A 252 39.35 -10.59 -93.20
CA ARG A 252 38.48 -10.91 -94.33
C ARG A 252 38.71 -9.96 -95.51
N ASN A 253 38.80 -8.66 -95.25
CA ASN A 253 39.04 -7.66 -96.30
C ASN A 253 40.48 -7.73 -96.83
N THR A 254 41.47 -8.00 -95.98
CA THR A 254 42.88 -8.16 -96.38
C THR A 254 43.05 -9.39 -97.26
N ILE A 255 42.51 -10.56 -96.85
CA ILE A 255 42.51 -11.77 -97.65
C ILE A 255 41.79 -11.53 -98.98
N ARG A 256 40.61 -10.90 -98.96
CA ARG A 256 39.87 -10.52 -100.18
C ARG A 256 40.74 -9.67 -101.12
N LYS A 257 41.42 -8.63 -100.61
CA LYS A 257 42.30 -7.77 -101.41
C LYS A 257 43.50 -8.54 -101.98
N ILE A 258 44.15 -9.39 -101.19
CA ILE A 258 45.27 -10.24 -101.65
C ILE A 258 44.80 -11.20 -102.75
N ILE A 259 43.63 -11.80 -102.61
CA ILE A 259 43.05 -12.69 -103.64
C ILE A 259 42.79 -11.89 -104.93
N TYR A 260 42.17 -10.72 -104.87
CA TYR A 260 41.95 -9.90 -106.06
C TYR A 260 43.26 -9.43 -106.72
N GLN A 261 44.23 -8.95 -105.93
CA GLN A 261 45.54 -8.54 -106.44
C GLN A 261 46.36 -9.69 -107.03
N SER A 262 46.24 -10.89 -106.45
CA SER A 262 46.91 -12.08 -107.00
C SER A 262 46.27 -12.52 -108.31
N TYR A 263 44.95 -12.35 -108.48
CA TYR A 263 44.25 -12.64 -109.74
C TYR A 263 44.69 -11.76 -110.93
N GLU A 264 45.18 -10.54 -110.68
CA GLU A 264 45.65 -9.60 -111.71
C GLU A 264 47.08 -9.90 -112.24
N SER A 265 47.83 -10.83 -111.62
CA SER A 265 49.16 -11.24 -112.08
C SER A 265 49.12 -12.47 -113.01
N PRO A 266 49.97 -12.57 -114.05
CA PRO A 266 49.92 -13.66 -115.06
C PRO A 266 50.29 -15.08 -114.55
N LYS A 267 50.52 -15.27 -113.23
CA LYS A 267 50.63 -16.58 -112.54
C LYS A 267 49.74 -16.65 -111.28
N GLY A 268 48.66 -15.87 -111.27
CA GLY A 268 47.86 -15.52 -110.10
C GLY A 268 46.99 -16.60 -109.50
N GLU A 269 46.30 -17.37 -110.35
CA GLU A 269 45.25 -18.30 -109.92
C GLU A 269 45.76 -19.37 -108.94
N LYS A 270 46.93 -19.95 -109.21
CA LYS A 270 47.53 -20.99 -108.34
C LYS A 270 47.94 -20.48 -106.96
N LYS A 271 48.29 -19.19 -106.83
CA LYS A 271 48.67 -18.60 -105.53
C LYS A 271 47.45 -18.26 -104.69
N ALA A 272 46.36 -17.81 -105.30
CA ALA A 272 45.11 -17.54 -104.59
C ALA A 272 44.49 -18.82 -104.02
N GLU A 273 44.51 -19.91 -104.79
CA GLU A 273 43.97 -21.21 -104.41
C GLU A 273 44.74 -21.82 -103.22
N GLN A 274 46.08 -21.78 -103.26
CA GLN A 274 46.93 -22.19 -102.12
C GLN A 274 46.68 -21.35 -100.85
N LEU A 275 46.39 -20.06 -100.99
CA LEU A 275 46.12 -19.18 -99.85
C LEU A 275 44.76 -19.50 -99.21
N MET A 276 43.75 -19.84 -100.01
CA MET A 276 42.46 -20.33 -99.50
C MET A 276 42.60 -21.67 -98.78
N GLU A 277 43.45 -22.57 -99.28
CA GLU A 277 43.72 -23.87 -98.66
C GLU A 277 44.45 -23.72 -97.31
N ILE A 278 45.43 -22.82 -97.22
CA ILE A 278 46.15 -22.49 -95.97
C ILE A 278 45.21 -21.85 -94.95
N VAL A 279 44.37 -20.90 -95.36
CA VAL A 279 43.40 -20.25 -94.47
C VAL A 279 42.38 -21.27 -93.94
N SER A 280 41.87 -22.14 -94.81
CA SER A 280 40.88 -23.16 -94.43
C SER A 280 41.46 -24.25 -93.51
N SER A 281 42.71 -24.67 -93.76
CA SER A 281 43.40 -25.65 -92.91
C SER A 281 43.81 -25.08 -91.55
N SER A 282 44.27 -23.82 -91.50
CA SER A 282 44.69 -23.15 -90.26
C SER A 282 43.51 -22.75 -89.36
N LEU A 283 42.40 -22.28 -89.95
CA LEU A 283 41.17 -21.99 -89.20
C LEU A 283 40.42 -23.26 -88.77
N LYS A 284 40.79 -24.44 -89.28
CA LYS A 284 40.10 -25.72 -89.07
C LYS A 284 38.58 -25.62 -89.29
N THR A 285 38.12 -24.71 -90.14
CA THR A 285 36.71 -24.54 -90.50
C THR A 285 36.36 -25.49 -91.63
N TYR A 286 36.51 -26.79 -91.39
CA TYR A 286 35.96 -27.87 -92.20
C TYR A 286 34.73 -28.45 -91.50
N GLN A 287 33.76 -27.60 -91.16
CA GLN A 287 32.47 -28.09 -90.64
C GLN A 287 31.40 -27.00 -90.76
N THR A 288 31.04 -26.69 -92.00
CA THR A 288 29.69 -26.21 -92.34
C THR A 288 28.89 -27.39 -92.91
N ASN A 289 28.89 -28.54 -92.21
CA ASN A 289 28.04 -29.67 -92.61
C ASN A 289 27.70 -30.68 -91.50
N GLU A 290 27.66 -30.26 -90.23
CA GLU A 290 26.94 -31.00 -89.18
C GLU A 290 26.11 -30.04 -88.34
N LYS A 291 24.89 -30.47 -88.02
CA LYS A 291 23.82 -29.74 -87.34
C LYS A 291 24.34 -28.94 -86.13
N GLN A 292 24.36 -27.61 -86.24
CA GLN A 292 24.33 -26.76 -85.05
C GLN A 292 22.87 -26.69 -84.58
N ASP A 293 22.53 -27.49 -83.58
CA ASP A 293 21.52 -27.04 -82.63
C ASP A 293 22.07 -25.76 -82.00
N HIS A 294 21.57 -24.62 -82.46
CA HIS A 294 21.74 -23.38 -81.73
C HIS A 294 21.15 -23.62 -80.34
N ASP A 295 21.98 -23.49 -79.30
CA ASP A 295 21.55 -23.54 -77.92
C ASP A 295 20.65 -22.31 -77.62
N PHE A 296 19.38 -22.45 -78.05
CA PHE A 296 18.31 -21.47 -77.92
C PHE A 296 17.96 -21.24 -76.44
N GLU A 297 18.27 -22.19 -75.56
CA GLU A 297 18.05 -22.05 -74.12
C GLU A 297 19.01 -21.03 -73.51
N SER A 298 20.29 -21.02 -73.92
CA SER A 298 21.24 -19.98 -73.52
C SER A 298 20.82 -18.57 -73.93
N LEU A 299 20.29 -18.41 -75.16
CA LEU A 299 19.78 -17.13 -75.66
C LEU A 299 18.46 -16.71 -74.99
N LYS A 300 17.58 -17.67 -74.67
CA LYS A 300 16.34 -17.45 -73.96
C LYS A 300 16.58 -16.98 -72.52
N VAL A 301 17.54 -17.61 -71.82
CA VAL A 301 17.97 -17.18 -70.46
C VAL A 301 18.54 -15.77 -70.48
N LEU A 302 19.37 -15.42 -71.48
CA LEU A 302 19.89 -14.06 -71.67
C LEU A 302 18.77 -13.04 -71.96
N SER A 303 17.81 -13.38 -72.82
CA SER A 303 16.69 -12.48 -73.12
C SER A 303 15.78 -12.25 -71.91
N LYS A 304 15.58 -13.28 -71.08
CA LYS A 304 14.78 -13.17 -69.86
C LYS A 304 15.49 -12.32 -68.80
N MET A 305 16.81 -12.49 -68.64
CA MET A 305 17.59 -11.61 -67.75
C MET A 305 17.61 -10.15 -68.21
N ILE A 306 17.62 -9.87 -69.51
CA ILE A 306 17.55 -8.50 -70.03
C ILE A 306 16.17 -7.91 -69.76
N LYS A 307 15.11 -8.69 -69.98
CA LYS A 307 13.73 -8.22 -69.76
C LYS A 307 13.43 -7.96 -68.28
N ASP A 308 13.92 -8.82 -67.38
CA ASP A 308 13.76 -8.63 -65.93
C ASP A 308 14.61 -7.44 -65.39
N ILE A 309 15.61 -6.95 -66.14
CA ILE A 309 16.39 -5.75 -65.78
C ILE A 309 15.71 -4.45 -66.26
N ASP A 310 14.86 -4.54 -67.29
CA ASP A 310 14.15 -3.38 -67.86
C ASP A 310 12.73 -3.20 -67.27
N GLU A 311 12.19 -4.18 -66.51
CA GLU A 311 10.87 -4.13 -65.86
C GLU A 311 10.91 -3.79 -64.34
N ASP A 312 12.08 -3.50 -63.76
CA ASP A 312 12.29 -2.93 -62.41
C ASP A 312 12.86 -1.50 -62.50
#